data_AF-A0A1F8TK76-F1
#
_entry.id   AF-A0A1F8TK76-F1
#
_cell.length_a   1.000
_cell.length_b   1.000
_cell.length_c   1.000
_cell.angle_alpha   90.00
_cell.angle_beta   90.00
_cell.angle_gamma   90.00
#
_symmetry.space_group_name_H-M   'P 1'
#
loop_
_entity.id
_entity.type
_entity.pdbx_description
1 polymer ?
#
loop_
_entity_poly.entity_id
_entity_poly.type
_entity_poly.pdbx_seq_one_letter_code
_entity_poly.pdbx_strand_id
1 'polypeptide(L)'
;MDLVRLPAGPGIRVDSALEPGIWVPNEYDPLLAKLIAFGEDRAQALARMRRALAETVITGLPTTLPFHARVLAEPEFVAGRYDTAYVERAWPIRDPEIGDGAATAVAIALVLAERARGERARPRPAQASAWTAVAREAALRELPEPRERVR
;
A
#
# COMPACT_ATOMS: atom_id res chain seq x y z
N MET A 1 4.73 -10.72 -1.49
CA MET A 1 4.31 -9.49 -2.20
C MET A 1 5.52 -8.63 -2.45
N ASP A 2 5.67 -8.11 -3.67
CA ASP A 2 6.92 -7.44 -4.07
C ASP A 2 6.82 -5.91 -3.94
N LEU A 3 5.62 -5.37 -4.16
CA LEU A 3 5.31 -3.96 -4.02
C LEU A 3 3.92 -3.78 -3.40
N VAL A 4 3.87 -2.94 -2.37
CA VAL A 4 2.65 -2.45 -1.74
C VAL A 4 2.71 -0.92 -1.69
N ARG A 5 1.69 -0.27 -2.26
CA ARG A 5 1.44 1.16 -2.16
C ARG A 5 -0.04 1.36 -1.84
N LEU A 6 -0.31 1.86 -0.64
CA LEU A 6 -1.66 2.15 -0.16
C LEU A 6 -1.99 3.63 -0.42
N PRO A 7 -3.26 3.96 -0.71
CA PRO A 7 -3.67 5.33 -0.99
C PRO A 7 -3.72 6.15 0.29
N ALA A 8 -3.73 7.47 0.14
CA ALA A 8 -3.84 8.40 1.26
C ALA A 8 -4.68 9.63 0.86
N GLY A 9 -4.76 10.58 1.78
CA GLY A 9 -5.39 11.88 1.55
C GLY A 9 -6.80 12.01 2.14
N PRO A 10 -7.48 13.13 1.88
CA PRO A 10 -8.70 13.50 2.58
C PRO A 10 -9.82 12.47 2.41
N GLY A 11 -10.43 12.09 3.53
CA GLY A 11 -11.56 11.16 3.56
C GLY A 11 -11.21 9.73 3.19
N ILE A 12 -9.92 9.35 3.14
CA ILE A 12 -9.48 7.96 2.93
C ILE A 12 -8.85 7.43 4.21
N ARG A 13 -9.31 6.24 4.64
CA ARG A 13 -8.68 5.45 5.69
C ARG A 13 -8.32 4.08 5.14
N VAL A 14 -7.15 3.58 5.52
CA VAL A 14 -6.70 2.24 5.16
C VAL A 14 -6.38 1.48 6.44
N ASP A 15 -7.08 0.37 6.65
CA ASP A 15 -6.77 -0.55 7.76
C ASP A 15 -6.07 -1.76 7.13
N SER A 16 -4.77 -1.92 7.39
CA SER A 16 -3.94 -2.97 6.77
C SER A 16 -2.75 -3.32 7.66
N ALA A 17 -2.26 -4.55 7.53
CA ALA A 17 -0.98 -5.01 8.06
C ALA A 17 0.02 -5.36 6.94
N LEU A 18 -0.21 -4.87 5.72
CA LEU A 18 0.62 -5.19 4.56
C LEU A 18 1.92 -4.41 4.58
N GLU A 19 3.01 -5.14 4.42
CA GLU A 19 4.33 -4.60 4.14
C GLU A 19 4.96 -5.37 2.97
N PRO A 20 5.82 -4.74 2.15
CA PRO A 20 6.58 -5.47 1.13
C PRO A 20 7.35 -6.64 1.75
N GLY A 21 7.29 -7.82 1.11
CA GLY A 21 7.92 -9.04 1.61
C GLY A 21 7.11 -9.86 2.61
N ILE A 22 5.93 -9.38 3.07
CA ILE A 22 5.08 -10.17 3.96
C ILE A 22 4.60 -11.47 3.27
N TRP A 23 4.61 -12.56 4.03
CA TRP A 23 4.03 -13.84 3.63
C TRP A 23 2.56 -13.89 4.07
N VAL A 24 1.66 -14.22 3.13
CA VAL A 24 0.23 -14.36 3.41
C VAL A 24 -0.08 -15.86 3.57
N PRO A 25 -0.46 -16.32 4.78
CA PRO A 25 -0.82 -17.71 5.03
C PRO A 25 -2.09 -18.12 4.27
N ASN A 26 -2.19 -19.40 3.92
CA ASN A 26 -3.38 -19.96 3.27
C ASN A 26 -4.42 -20.45 4.29
N GLU A 27 -4.05 -20.53 5.57
CA GLU A 27 -4.89 -21.05 6.66
C GLU A 27 -5.92 -20.04 7.16
N TYR A 28 -5.81 -18.77 6.77
CA TYR A 28 -6.69 -17.68 7.18
C TYR A 28 -7.40 -17.04 5.99
N ASP A 29 -8.39 -16.20 6.28
CA ASP A 29 -9.08 -15.40 5.27
C ASP A 29 -8.08 -14.54 4.47
N PRO A 30 -8.12 -14.53 3.12
CA PRO A 30 -7.20 -13.77 2.26
C PRO A 30 -7.42 -12.24 2.30
N LEU A 31 -7.91 -11.68 3.40
CA LEU A 31 -8.13 -10.25 3.56
C LEU A 31 -6.80 -9.50 3.71
N LEU A 32 -6.47 -8.70 2.69
CA LEU A 32 -5.21 -7.94 2.63
C LEU A 32 -5.33 -6.56 3.29
N ALA A 33 -6.39 -5.82 2.99
CA ALA A 33 -6.60 -4.46 3.49
C ALA A 33 -8.08 -4.07 3.41
N LYS A 34 -8.50 -3.16 4.28
CA LYS A 34 -9.79 -2.47 4.20
C LYS A 34 -9.55 -1.05 3.71
N LEU A 35 -10.05 -0.73 2.52
CA LEU A 35 -10.02 0.61 1.98
C LEU A 35 -11.37 1.29 2.24
N ILE A 36 -11.36 2.41 2.94
CA ILE A 36 -12.57 3.08 3.43
C ILE A 36 -12.54 4.53 2.96
N ALA A 37 -13.62 4.94 2.29
CA ALA A 37 -13.80 6.31 1.83
C ALA A 37 -15.01 6.93 2.53
N PHE A 38 -14.83 8.16 3.00
CA PHE A 38 -15.87 8.99 3.59
C PHE A 38 -16.03 10.26 2.76
N GLY A 39 -17.25 10.78 2.68
CA GLY A 39 -17.59 12.05 2.06
C GLY A 39 -18.88 12.63 2.66
N GLU A 40 -19.11 13.90 2.44
CA GLU A 40 -20.34 14.60 2.89
C GLU A 40 -21.60 13.99 2.24
N ASP A 41 -21.45 13.49 1.02
CA ASP A 41 -22.46 12.74 0.31
C ASP A 41 -21.86 11.48 -0.35
N ARG A 42 -22.76 10.64 -0.87
CA ARG A 42 -22.39 9.39 -1.51
C ARG A 42 -21.55 9.62 -2.78
N ALA A 43 -21.82 10.68 -3.55
CA ALA A 43 -21.08 10.95 -4.78
C ALA A 43 -19.62 11.30 -4.48
N GLN A 44 -19.38 12.10 -3.44
CA GLN A 44 -18.05 12.46 -2.95
C GLN A 44 -17.32 11.22 -2.41
N ALA A 45 -17.98 10.39 -1.61
CA ALA A 45 -17.38 9.15 -1.10
C ALA A 45 -16.98 8.20 -2.24
N LEU A 46 -17.85 8.02 -3.26
CA LEU A 46 -17.54 7.24 -4.44
C LEU A 46 -16.36 7.81 -5.24
N ALA A 47 -16.31 9.13 -5.45
CA ALA A 47 -15.21 9.78 -6.16
C ALA A 47 -13.86 9.57 -5.45
N ARG A 48 -13.85 9.72 -4.12
CA ARG A 48 -12.68 9.43 -3.28
C ARG A 48 -12.27 7.96 -3.37
N MET A 49 -13.23 7.03 -3.29
CA MET A 49 -12.96 5.60 -3.40
C MET A 49 -12.36 5.23 -4.76
N ARG A 50 -12.90 5.77 -5.87
CA ARG A 50 -12.35 5.52 -7.22
C ARG A 50 -10.90 5.99 -7.33
N ARG A 51 -10.59 7.19 -6.82
CA ARG A 51 -9.22 7.69 -6.77
C ARG A 51 -8.32 6.77 -5.95
N ALA A 52 -8.76 6.41 -4.75
CA ALA A 52 -7.98 5.58 -3.83
C ALA A 52 -7.69 4.19 -4.42
N LEU A 53 -8.66 3.56 -5.09
CA LEU A 53 -8.43 2.30 -5.80
C LEU A 53 -7.44 2.45 -6.95
N ALA A 54 -7.51 3.53 -7.73
CA ALA A 54 -6.55 3.80 -8.81
C ALA A 54 -5.12 4.06 -8.30
N GLU A 55 -4.98 4.64 -7.10
CA GLU A 55 -3.69 4.87 -6.45
C GLU A 55 -3.11 3.60 -5.80
N THR A 56 -3.97 2.65 -5.42
CA THR A 56 -3.57 1.40 -4.74
C THR A 56 -2.81 0.49 -5.69
N VAL A 57 -1.62 0.05 -5.28
CA VAL A 57 -0.81 -0.93 -6.03
C VAL A 57 -0.40 -2.04 -5.09
N ILE A 58 -0.78 -3.27 -5.43
CA ILE A 58 -0.39 -4.50 -4.74
C ILE A 58 0.05 -5.50 -5.81
N THR A 59 1.22 -6.08 -5.64
CA THR A 59 1.82 -7.02 -6.61
C THR A 59 2.34 -8.29 -5.94
N GLY A 60 2.50 -9.35 -6.73
CA GLY A 60 2.93 -10.67 -6.27
C GLY A 60 1.78 -11.63 -5.92
N LEU A 61 0.52 -11.19 -6.02
CA LEU A 61 -0.67 -12.05 -6.04
C LEU A 61 -1.87 -11.34 -6.69
N PRO A 62 -2.86 -12.09 -7.20
CA PRO A 62 -4.13 -11.52 -7.64
C PRO A 62 -4.87 -10.84 -6.47
N THR A 63 -5.63 -9.79 -6.78
CA THR A 63 -6.44 -9.05 -5.79
C THR A 63 -7.83 -8.74 -6.33
N THR A 64 -8.75 -8.35 -5.45
CA THR A 64 -10.11 -7.91 -5.81
C THR A 64 -10.19 -6.45 -6.27
N LEU A 65 -9.05 -5.74 -6.40
CA LEU A 65 -9.02 -4.33 -6.83
C LEU A 65 -9.72 -4.09 -8.19
N PRO A 66 -9.49 -4.90 -9.25
CA PRO A 66 -10.15 -4.69 -10.54
C PRO A 66 -11.67 -4.84 -10.46
N PHE A 67 -12.13 -5.82 -9.67
CA PHE A 67 -13.56 -6.04 -9.43
C PHE A 67 -14.19 -4.81 -8.76
N HIS A 68 -13.60 -4.31 -7.67
CA HIS A 68 -14.12 -3.12 -6.98
C HIS A 68 -14.10 -1.87 -7.87
N ALA A 69 -13.04 -1.67 -8.66
CA ALA A 69 -12.96 -0.56 -9.59
C ALA A 69 -14.10 -0.60 -10.63
N ARG A 70 -14.42 -1.81 -11.11
CA ARG A 70 -15.52 -2.00 -12.07
C ARG A 70 -16.89 -1.80 -11.43
N VAL A 71 -17.15 -2.36 -10.25
CA VAL A 71 -18.41 -2.14 -9.51
C VAL A 71 -18.67 -0.65 -9.31
N LEU A 72 -17.63 0.15 -9.00
CA LEU A 72 -17.77 1.60 -8.87
C LEU A 72 -17.99 2.34 -10.19
N ALA A 73 -17.77 1.71 -11.34
CA ALA A 73 -18.11 2.27 -12.65
C ALA A 73 -19.55 1.93 -13.08
N GLU A 74 -20.20 0.96 -12.45
CA GLU A 74 -21.53 0.50 -12.86
C GLU A 74 -22.65 1.49 -12.47
N PRO A 75 -23.49 1.95 -13.42
CA PRO A 75 -24.53 2.94 -13.14
C PRO A 75 -25.54 2.54 -12.06
N GLU A 76 -25.92 1.26 -11.99
CA GLU A 76 -26.84 0.75 -10.97
C GLU A 76 -26.24 0.82 -9.56
N PHE A 77 -24.97 0.43 -9.42
CA PHE A 77 -24.24 0.57 -8.16
C PHE A 77 -24.08 2.05 -7.78
N VAL A 78 -23.72 2.90 -8.73
CA VAL A 78 -23.56 4.34 -8.50
C VAL A 78 -24.88 4.99 -8.10
N ALA A 79 -26.01 4.55 -8.66
CA ALA A 79 -27.33 5.06 -8.33
C ALA A 79 -27.93 4.46 -7.04
N GLY A 80 -27.26 3.51 -6.38
CA GLY A 80 -27.80 2.87 -5.18
C GLY A 80 -28.91 1.84 -5.45
N ARG A 81 -29.05 1.37 -6.70
CA ARG A 81 -30.09 0.43 -7.11
C ARG A 81 -29.51 -0.98 -7.22
N TYR A 82 -29.31 -1.62 -6.07
CA TYR A 82 -28.79 -2.99 -5.99
C TYR A 82 -29.37 -3.73 -4.78
N ASP A 83 -29.33 -5.05 -4.86
CA ASP A 83 -29.75 -5.96 -3.80
C ASP A 83 -28.65 -7.01 -3.57
N THR A 84 -28.91 -7.97 -2.69
CA THR A 84 -27.96 -9.01 -2.31
C THR A 84 -27.60 -9.96 -3.45
N ALA A 85 -28.41 -10.01 -4.52
CA ALA A 85 -28.17 -10.83 -5.70
C ALA A 85 -27.58 -10.03 -6.88
N TYR A 86 -27.14 -8.77 -6.63
CA TYR A 86 -26.60 -7.90 -7.67
C TYR A 86 -25.37 -8.49 -8.34
N VAL A 87 -24.43 -9.04 -7.56
CA VAL A 87 -23.16 -9.55 -8.10
C VAL A 87 -23.41 -10.77 -8.98
N GLU A 88 -24.28 -11.69 -8.58
CA GLU A 88 -24.60 -12.88 -9.39
C GLU A 88 -25.26 -12.51 -10.73
N ARG A 89 -26.07 -11.44 -10.76
CA ARG A 89 -26.72 -10.96 -11.99
C ARG A 89 -25.79 -10.15 -12.89
N ALA A 90 -25.04 -9.22 -12.30
CA ALA A 90 -24.19 -8.29 -13.03
C ALA A 90 -22.84 -8.91 -13.42
N TRP A 91 -22.43 -9.96 -12.72
CA TRP A 91 -21.13 -10.60 -12.89
C TRP A 91 -21.25 -12.13 -12.94
N PRO A 92 -21.81 -12.69 -14.03
CA PRO A 92 -21.76 -14.14 -14.23
C PRO A 92 -20.29 -14.59 -14.21
N ILE A 93 -20.01 -15.72 -13.56
CA ILE A 93 -18.65 -16.28 -13.47
C ILE A 93 -18.12 -16.42 -14.90
N ARG A 94 -17.10 -15.64 -15.23
CA ARG A 94 -16.35 -15.70 -16.47
C ARG A 94 -14.92 -16.05 -16.14
N ASP A 95 -14.27 -16.76 -17.04
CA ASP A 95 -12.82 -16.94 -16.97
C ASP A 95 -12.17 -15.55 -16.91
N PRO A 96 -11.19 -15.34 -16.03
CA PRO A 96 -10.56 -14.04 -15.89
C PRO A 96 -9.96 -13.62 -17.23
N GLU A 97 -10.44 -12.51 -17.77
CA GLU A 97 -9.74 -11.80 -18.85
C GLU A 97 -8.42 -11.27 -18.24
N ILE A 98 -7.32 -11.94 -18.55
CA ILE A 98 -5.99 -11.41 -18.24
C ILE A 98 -5.76 -10.23 -19.18
N GLY A 99 -6.05 -9.02 -18.69
CA GLY A 99 -5.72 -7.79 -19.40
C GLY A 99 -4.22 -7.69 -19.67
N ASP A 100 -3.85 -6.99 -20.75
CA ASP A 100 -2.45 -6.75 -21.12
C ASP A 100 -1.68 -6.12 -19.94
N GLY A 101 -0.84 -6.92 -19.30
CA GLY A 101 -0.06 -6.54 -18.13
C GLY A 101 0.94 -5.41 -18.39
N ALA A 102 1.10 -4.96 -19.64
CA ALA A 102 2.03 -3.92 -20.04
C ALA A 102 1.81 -2.59 -19.28
N ALA A 103 0.57 -2.11 -19.16
CA ALA A 103 0.30 -0.84 -18.46
C ALA A 103 0.67 -0.91 -16.97
N THR A 104 0.35 -2.03 -16.32
CA THR A 104 0.70 -2.30 -14.92
C THR A 104 2.21 -2.46 -14.74
N ALA A 105 2.88 -3.18 -15.64
CA ALA A 105 4.33 -3.36 -15.62
C ALA A 105 5.07 -2.02 -15.78
N VAL A 106 4.61 -1.14 -16.67
CA VAL A 106 5.16 0.22 -16.84
C VAL A 106 4.96 1.05 -15.57
N ALA A 107 3.77 1.02 -14.98
CA ALA A 107 3.50 1.75 -13.73
C ALA A 107 4.38 1.24 -12.57
N ILE A 108 4.57 -0.08 -12.45
CA ILE A 108 5.47 -0.69 -11.47
C ILE A 108 6.93 -0.26 -11.74
N ALA A 109 7.39 -0.36 -12.99
CA ALA A 109 8.76 0.02 -13.36
C ALA A 109 9.06 1.49 -13.06
N LEU A 110 8.11 2.39 -13.31
CA LEU A 110 8.24 3.81 -12.98
C LEU A 110 8.35 4.02 -11.46
N VAL A 111 7.53 3.33 -10.66
CA VAL A 111 7.57 3.41 -9.20
C VAL A 111 8.89 2.87 -8.64
N LEU A 112 9.37 1.74 -9.16
CA LEU A 112 10.66 1.18 -8.78
C LEU A 112 11.81 2.13 -9.16
N ALA A 113 11.74 2.76 -10.33
CA ALA A 113 12.72 3.75 -10.76
C ALA A 113 12.73 4.99 -9.85
N GLU A 114 11.56 5.49 -9.42
CA GLU A 114 11.49 6.60 -8.45
C GLU A 114 12.05 6.22 -7.08
N ARG A 115 11.77 5.00 -6.58
CA ARG A 115 12.36 4.53 -5.32
C ARG A 115 13.88 4.42 -5.41
N ALA A 116 14.40 3.88 -6.51
CA ALA A 116 15.84 3.81 -6.75
C ALA A 116 16.49 5.20 -6.86
N ARG A 117 15.76 6.20 -7.39
CA ARG A 117 16.19 7.61 -7.39
C ARG A 117 16.23 8.21 -5.97
N GLY A 118 15.21 7.92 -5.15
CA GLY A 118 15.13 8.39 -3.76
C GLY A 118 16.18 7.75 -2.83
N GLU A 119 16.48 6.46 -2.99
CA GLU A 119 17.54 5.77 -2.22
C GLU A 119 18.95 6.29 -2.53
N ARG A 120 19.19 6.73 -3.78
CA ARG A 120 20.44 7.42 -4.17
C ARG A 120 20.60 8.78 -3.50
N ALA A 121 19.52 9.38 -2.99
CA ALA A 121 19.54 10.62 -2.22
C ALA A 121 19.76 10.39 -0.71
N ARG A 122 20.30 9.25 -0.28
CA ARG A 122 20.92 9.17 1.06
C ARG A 122 22.01 10.25 1.13
N PRO A 123 21.97 11.17 2.11
CA PRO A 123 23.08 12.10 2.29
C PRO A 123 24.35 11.26 2.43
N ARG A 124 25.34 11.56 1.59
CA ARG A 124 26.68 10.98 1.73
C ARG A 124 27.04 11.12 3.21
N PRO A 125 27.43 10.06 3.93
CA PRO A 125 27.85 10.22 5.32
C PRO A 125 28.89 11.34 5.33
N ALA A 126 28.60 12.40 6.08
CA ALA A 126 29.49 13.55 6.15
C ALA A 126 30.89 13.01 6.47
N GLN A 127 31.91 13.44 5.70
CA GLN A 127 33.30 13.08 6.00
C GLN A 127 33.51 13.34 7.49
N ALA A 128 33.89 12.29 8.23
CA ALA A 128 34.07 12.39 9.67
C ALA A 128 35.11 13.49 9.93
N SER A 129 34.64 14.62 10.45
CA SER A 129 35.51 15.72 10.83
C SER A 129 36.16 15.40 12.16
N ALA A 130 37.26 16.09 12.49
CA ALA A 130 37.90 15.97 13.79
C ALA A 130 36.89 16.16 14.95
N TRP A 131 35.90 17.04 14.77
CA TRP A 131 34.83 17.26 15.75
C TRP A 131 33.88 16.07 15.92
N THR A 132 33.63 15.30 14.86
CA THR A 132 32.78 14.09 14.91
C THR A 132 33.47 12.95 15.67
N ALA A 133 34.80 12.85 15.58
CA ALA A 133 35.59 11.88 16.34
C ALA A 133 35.59 12.22 17.83
N VAL A 134 35.81 13.49 18.18
CA VAL A 134 35.80 13.96 19.58
C VAL A 134 34.44 13.78 20.23
N ALA A 135 33.34 14.07 19.52
CA ALA A 135 31.99 13.87 20.05
C ALA A 135 31.67 12.39 20.34
N ARG A 136 32.15 11.47 19.49
CA ARG A 136 32.01 10.02 19.71
C ARG A 136 32.81 9.55 20.92
N GLU A 137 34.02 10.07 21.09
CA GLU A 137 34.87 9.73 22.23
C GLU A 137 34.28 10.25 23.55
N ALA A 138 33.74 11.48 23.55
CA ALA A 138 33.03 12.03 24.71
C ALA A 138 31.79 11.20 25.08
N ALA A 139 30.99 10.80 24.09
CA ALA A 139 29.81 9.96 24.33
C ALA A 139 30.14 8.57 24.90
N LEU A 140 31.29 8.00 24.54
CA LEU A 140 31.76 6.71 25.08
C LEU A 140 32.24 6.84 26.54
N ARG A 141 32.73 8.02 26.95
CA ARG A 141 33.14 8.29 28.34
C ARG A 141 31.95 8.53 29.27
N GLU A 142 30.78 8.88 28.73
CA GLU A 142 29.55 9.11 29.49
C GLU A 142 28.67 7.85 29.63
N LEU A 143 29.09 6.72 29.06
CA LEU A 143 28.34 5.47 29.24
C LEU A 143 28.54 4.93 30.67
N PRO A 144 27.44 4.60 31.39
CA PRO A 144 27.56 3.98 32.70
C PRO A 144 28.17 2.59 32.56
N GLU A 145 29.09 2.24 33.47
CA GLU A 145 29.80 0.96 33.47
C GLU A 145 28.82 -0.23 33.40
N PRO A 146 29.14 -1.27 32.62
CA PRO A 146 28.25 -2.41 32.45
C PRO A 146 28.02 -3.07 33.81
N ARG A 147 26.77 -3.09 34.28
CA ARG A 147 26.42 -3.81 35.51
C ARG A 147 26.69 -5.30 35.31
N GLU A 148 27.58 -5.85 36.13
CA GLU A 148 27.89 -7.28 36.15
C GLU A 148 26.58 -8.08 36.25
N ARG A 149 26.38 -9.00 35.31
CA ARG A 149 25.23 -9.91 35.33
C ARG A 149 25.37 -10.82 36.54
N VAL A 150 24.50 -10.62 37.53
CA VAL A 150 24.30 -11.54 38.65
C VAL A 150 23.84 -12.88 38.07
N ARG A 151 24.52 -13.96 38.47
CA ARG A 151 24.26 -15.35 38.06
C ARG A 151 22.97 -15.88 38.65
#